data_AF-A0A850HBD0-F1
#
_entry.id   AF-A0A850HBD0-F1
#
_cell.length_a   1.000
_cell.length_b   1.000
_cell.length_c   1.000
_cell.angle_alpha   90.00
_cell.angle_beta   90.00
_cell.angle_gamma   90.00
#
_symmetry.space_group_name_H-M   'P 1'
#
loop_
_entity.id
_entity.type
_entity.pdbx_description
1 polymer ?
#
loop_
_entity_poly.entity_id
_entity_poly.type
_entity_poly.pdbx_seq_one_letter_code
_entity_poly.pdbx_strand_id
1 'polypeptide(L)'
;MTRQKTRFVLALIAIVLGGLIVAALIFWPIPEGNREPLMLALGLVLAWGGTAYGFFFGSSEGSAQKTEMLNQRPQGTPADPVFVEEE
;
A
#
# COMPACT_ATOMS: atom_id res chain seq x y z
N MET A 1 12.55 -14.57 -1.12
CA MET A 1 12.34 -13.15 -0.73
C MET A 1 11.02 -13.08 0.02
N THR A 2 10.99 -12.65 1.28
CA THR A 2 9.74 -12.61 2.08
C THR A 2 8.82 -11.52 1.54
N ARG A 3 7.50 -11.74 1.50
CA ARG A 3 6.50 -10.77 0.97
C ARG A 3 6.66 -9.37 1.56
N GLN A 4 7.05 -9.28 2.83
CA GLN A 4 7.35 -8.03 3.52
C GLN A 4 8.56 -7.29 2.93
N LYS A 5 9.66 -8.00 2.65
CA LYS A 5 10.86 -7.43 2.00
C LYS A 5 10.55 -6.93 0.59
N THR A 6 9.74 -7.66 -0.19
CA THR A 6 9.35 -7.23 -1.54
C THR A 6 8.51 -5.95 -1.51
N ARG A 7 7.52 -5.85 -0.61
CA ARG A 7 6.70 -4.64 -0.42
C ARG A 7 7.56 -3.46 0.01
N PHE A 8 8.45 -3.66 0.97
CA PHE A 8 9.35 -2.61 1.45
C PHE A 8 10.26 -2.08 0.33
N VAL A 9 10.84 -2.97 -0.48
CA VAL A 9 11.66 -2.57 -1.64
C VAL A 9 10.84 -1.81 -2.67
N LEU A 10 9.61 -2.24 -2.97
CA LEU A 10 8.71 -1.54 -3.90
C LEU A 10 8.32 -0.14 -3.39
N ALA A 11 8.06 0.00 -2.08
CA ALA A 11 7.80 1.31 -1.48
C ALA A 11 9.03 2.24 -1.59
N LEU A 12 10.22 1.70 -1.34
CA LEU A 12 11.48 2.45 -1.42
C LEU A 12 11.75 2.92 -2.86
N ILE A 13 11.53 2.04 -3.85
CA ILE A 13 11.61 2.40 -5.28
C ILE A 13 10.59 3.49 -5.62
N ALA A 14 9.34 3.38 -5.18
CA ALA A 14 8.31 4.37 -5.45
C ALA A 14 8.67 5.76 -4.89
N ILE A 15 9.24 5.82 -3.68
CA ILE A 15 9.71 7.07 -3.05
C ILE A 15 10.87 7.66 -3.85
N VAL A 16 11.87 6.85 -4.21
CA VAL A 16 13.03 7.30 -5.00
C VAL A 16 12.58 7.83 -6.36
N LEU A 17 11.65 7.12 -7.03
CA LEU A 17 11.12 7.50 -8.32
C LEU A 17 10.33 8.82 -8.24
N GLY A 18 9.50 8.97 -7.20
CA GLY A 18 8.80 10.23 -6.91
C GLY A 18 9.78 11.39 -6.69
N GLY A 19 10.84 11.17 -5.91
CA GLY A 19 11.90 12.16 -5.69
C GLY A 19 12.63 12.55 -6.98
N LEU A 20 12.92 11.58 -7.86
CA LEU A 20 13.53 11.84 -9.16
C LEU A 20 12.62 12.65 -10.09
N ILE A 21 11.30 12.40 -10.08
CA ILE A 21 10.33 13.18 -10.86
C ILE A 21 10.30 14.63 -10.36
N VAL A 22 10.28 14.84 -9.05
CA VAL A 22 10.33 16.20 -8.47
C VAL A 22 11.64 16.89 -8.84
N ALA A 23 12.77 16.20 -8.73
CA ALA A 23 14.07 16.74 -9.13
C ALA A 23 14.10 17.10 -10.62
N ALA A 24 13.59 16.24 -11.51
CA ALA A 24 13.51 16.49 -12.94
C ALA A 24 12.67 17.75 -13.25
N LEU A 25 11.55 17.95 -12.54
CA LEU A 25 10.71 19.14 -12.70
C LEU A 25 11.38 20.44 -12.23
N ILE A 26 12.34 20.37 -11.31
CA ILE A 26 13.12 21.55 -10.87
C ILE A 26 14.10 21.99 -11.96
N PHE A 27 14.73 21.03 -12.65
CA PHE A 27 15.73 21.33 -13.67
C PHE A 27 15.16 21.50 -15.08
N TRP A 28 13.96 20.94 -15.35
CA TRP A 28 13.34 20.97 -16.66
C TRP A 28 12.04 21.78 -16.65
N PRO A 29 12.05 23.02 -17.17
CA PRO A 29 10.84 23.84 -17.23
C PRO A 29 9.82 23.21 -18.18
N ILE A 30 8.56 23.18 -17.75
CA ILE A 30 7.45 22.71 -18.58
C ILE A 30 7.12 23.79 -19.62
N PRO A 31 7.09 23.46 -20.93
CA PRO A 31 6.68 24.39 -21.98
C PRO A 31 5.25 24.90 -21.72
N GLU A 32 5.02 26.21 -21.82
CA GLU A 32 3.73 26.83 -21.43
C GLU A 32 2.53 26.26 -22.17
N GLY A 33 2.67 25.93 -23.46
CA GLY A 33 1.59 25.34 -24.26
C GLY A 33 1.13 23.95 -23.79
N ASN A 34 1.94 23.26 -22.99
CA ASN A 34 1.64 21.91 -22.54
C ASN A 34 1.30 21.85 -21.04
N ARG A 35 1.28 23.00 -20.36
CA ARG A 35 1.18 23.06 -18.89
C ARG A 35 -0.16 22.52 -18.36
N GLU A 36 -1.27 22.95 -18.93
CA GLU A 36 -2.62 22.47 -18.57
C GLU A 36 -2.81 20.96 -18.79
N PRO A 37 -2.56 20.40 -19.98
CA PRO A 37 -2.71 18.97 -20.19
C PRO A 37 -1.73 18.15 -19.33
N LEU A 38 -0.51 18.64 -19.06
CA LEU A 38 0.41 17.98 -18.12
C LEU A 38 -0.11 17.98 -16.69
N MET A 39 -0.69 19.09 -16.21
CA MET A 39 -1.24 19.15 -14.85
C MET A 39 -2.43 18.20 -14.69
N LEU A 40 -3.30 18.10 -15.70
CA LEU A 40 -4.41 17.14 -15.71
C LEU A 40 -3.92 15.69 -15.71
N ALA A 41 -2.95 15.38 -16.58
CA ALA A 41 -2.35 14.04 -16.65
C ALA A 41 -1.66 13.67 -15.33
N LEU A 42 -0.93 14.61 -14.72
CA LEU A 42 -0.31 14.43 -13.40
C LEU A 42 -1.33 14.10 -12.33
N GLY A 43 -2.43 14.85 -12.25
CA GLY A 43 -3.51 14.56 -11.31
C GLY A 43 -4.09 13.16 -11.47
N LEU A 44 -4.30 12.73 -12.73
CA LEU A 44 -4.85 11.40 -13.04
C LEU A 44 -3.88 10.27 -12.65
N VAL A 45 -2.59 10.43 -12.98
CA VAL A 45 -1.54 9.46 -12.64
C VAL A 45 -1.36 9.38 -11.12
N LEU A 46 -1.39 10.50 -10.42
CA LEU A 46 -1.32 10.53 -8.95
C LEU A 46 -2.54 9.85 -8.31
N ALA A 47 -3.74 10.05 -8.86
CA ALA A 47 -4.94 9.39 -8.36
C ALA A 47 -4.85 7.86 -8.50
N TRP A 48 -4.44 7.36 -9.66
CA TRP A 48 -4.24 5.91 -9.88
C TRP A 48 -3.07 5.35 -9.08
N GLY A 49 -1.99 6.12 -8.94
CA GLY A 49 -0.86 5.76 -8.09
C GLY A 49 -1.30 5.63 -6.63
N GLY A 50 -2.11 6.57 -6.12
CA GLY A 50 -2.66 6.55 -4.77
C GLY A 50 -3.57 5.36 -4.51
N THR A 51 -4.44 4.99 -5.47
CA THR A 51 -5.32 3.81 -5.32
C THR A 51 -4.53 2.50 -5.33
N ALA A 52 -3.55 2.37 -6.24
CA ALA A 52 -2.67 1.21 -6.27
C ALA A 52 -1.84 1.09 -4.98
N TYR A 53 -1.28 2.22 -4.52
CA TYR A 53 -0.53 2.26 -3.26
C TYR A 53 -1.41 1.87 -2.07
N GLY A 54 -2.62 2.43 -1.98
CA GLY A 54 -3.59 2.08 -0.94
C GLY A 54 -3.98 0.60 -0.96
N PHE A 55 -4.16 0.00 -2.13
CA PHE A 55 -4.47 -1.43 -2.27
C PHE A 55 -3.33 -2.33 -1.78
N PHE A 56 -2.09 -2.04 -2.19
CA PHE A 56 -0.93 -2.88 -1.86
C PHE A 56 -0.36 -2.64 -0.46
N PHE A 57 -0.49 -1.43 0.07
CA PHE A 57 0.12 -1.03 1.34
C PHE A 57 -0.89 -0.74 2.45
N GLY A 58 -2.18 -0.53 2.16
CA GLY A 58 -3.20 -0.19 3.17
C GLY A 58 -3.76 -1.38 3.97
N SER A 59 -3.90 -2.57 3.38
CA SER A 59 -4.53 -3.74 4.04
C SER A 59 -3.52 -4.77 4.58
N SER A 60 -2.25 -4.60 4.24
CA SER A 60 -1.22 -5.64 4.30
C SER A 60 -0.79 -6.07 5.71
N GLU A 61 -0.85 -5.19 6.70
CA GLU A 61 -0.60 -5.52 8.11
C GLU A 61 -1.90 -5.78 8.87
N GLY A 62 -2.94 -4.96 8.66
CA GLY A 62 -4.21 -5.09 9.40
C GLY A 62 -4.93 -6.41 9.13
N SER A 63 -4.94 -6.92 7.89
CA SER A 63 -5.55 -8.22 7.59
C SER A 63 -4.69 -9.40 8.06
N ALA A 64 -3.36 -9.33 7.92
CA ALA A 64 -2.47 -10.39 8.40
C ALA A 64 -2.56 -10.52 9.93
N GLN A 65 -2.56 -9.38 10.63
CA GLN A 65 -2.72 -9.32 12.08
C GLN A 65 -4.12 -9.78 12.53
N LYS A 66 -5.19 -9.42 11.80
CA LYS A 66 -6.53 -9.97 12.08
C LYS A 66 -6.60 -11.46 11.85
N THR A 67 -6.03 -12.00 10.78
CA THR A 67 -6.00 -13.44 10.52
C THR A 67 -5.19 -14.17 11.59
N GLU A 68 -4.09 -13.60 12.06
CA GLU A 68 -3.29 -14.16 13.16
C GLU A 68 -4.04 -14.11 14.49
N MET A 69 -4.72 -13.01 14.81
CA MET A 69 -5.60 -12.90 15.98
C MET A 69 -6.81 -13.84 15.91
N LEU A 70 -7.37 -14.08 14.72
CA LEU A 70 -8.47 -15.02 14.52
C LEU A 70 -8.02 -16.48 14.69
N ASN A 71 -6.81 -16.82 14.23
CA ASN A 71 -6.22 -18.14 14.42
C ASN A 71 -5.81 -18.42 15.88
N GLN A 72 -5.62 -17.38 16.69
CA GLN A 72 -5.34 -17.50 18.13
C GLN A 72 -6.61 -17.54 18.99
N ARG A 73 -7.80 -17.45 18.40
CA ARG A 73 -9.06 -17.62 19.15
C ARG A 73 -9.27 -19.10 19.46
N PRO A 74 -9.72 -19.44 20.69
CA PRO A 74 -10.19 -20.80 21.00
C PRO A 74 -11.29 -21.19 20.02
N GLN A 75 -11.15 -22.32 19.34
CA GLN A 75 -12.10 -22.80 18.32
C GLN A 75 -13.20 -23.70 18.90
N GLY A 76 -13.28 -23.80 20.23
CA GLY A 76 -14.21 -24.71 20.90
C GLY A 76 -13.82 -26.17 20.72
N THR A 77 -12.56 -26.45 20.38
CA THR A 77 -12.08 -27.82 20.27
C THR A 77 -11.85 -28.41 21.67
N PRO A 78 -11.95 -29.74 21.88
CA PRO A 78 -11.78 -30.35 23.21
C PRO A 78 -10.41 -30.14 23.85
N ALA A 79 -9.43 -29.62 23.11
CA ALA A 79 -8.09 -29.25 23.57
C ALA A 79 -7.97 -27.76 23.94
N ASP A 80 -9.02 -26.95 23.74
CA ASP A 80 -9.03 -25.53 24.10
C ASP A 80 -9.28 -25.32 25.60
N PRO A 81 -8.61 -24.33 26.23
CA PRO A 81 -8.68 -24.10 27.67
C PRO A 81 -10.02 -23.55 28.18
N VAL A 82 -10.97 -23.23 27.29
CA VAL A 82 -12.27 -22.64 27.64
C VAL A 82 -13.38 -23.31 26.82
N PHE A 83 -14.37 -23.86 27.52
CA PHE A 83 -15.58 -24.47 26.97
C PHE A 83 -16.52 -23.39 26.42
N VAL A 84 -17.02 -23.57 25.19
CA VAL A 84 -18.04 -22.72 24.58
C VAL A 84 -19.35 -23.51 24.58
N GLU A 85 -20.36 -23.01 25.30
CA GLU A 85 -21.72 -23.57 25.23
C GLU A 85 -22.38 -23.14 23.92
N GLU A 86 -22.86 -24.11 23.14
CA GLU A 86 -23.76 -23.85 22.01
C GLU A 86 -25.17 -23.59 22.59
N GLU A 87 -25.66 -22.35 22.45
CA GLU A 87 -27.05 -21.99 22.76
C GLU A 87 -28.06 -22.68 21.83
#